data_AF-A0A9D2E4J7-F1
#
_entry.id   AF-A0A9D2E4J7-F1
#
_cell.length_a   1.000
_cell.length_b   1.000
_cell.length_c   1.000
_cell.angle_alpha   90.00
_cell.angle_beta   90.00
_cell.angle_gamma   90.00
#
_symmetry.space_group_name_H-M   'P 1'
#
loop_
_entity.id
_entity.type
_entity.pdbx_description
1 polymer ?
#
loop_
_entity_poly.entity_id
_entity_poly.type
_entity_poly.pdbx_seq_one_letter_code
_entity_poly.pdbx_strand_id
1 'polypeptide(L)'
;MDYNNMSEAQQYELGSYVNLMEASTQLLINPIQGLSPKYAEPDFDEFLSRQSEERAAHCIHYKETIVVLANLFYDISLDEKDVSLLVKFFKKNDKFLDMANISKDQMDAELFCLVKECLSFACHKNNLFSEKS
;
A
#
# COMPACT_ATOMS: atom_id res chain seq x y z
N MET A 1 28.51 29.06 19.62
CA MET A 1 29.08 29.79 18.47
C MET A 1 27.96 30.55 17.81
N ASP A 2 28.19 31.81 17.44
CA ASP A 2 27.20 32.67 16.79
C ASP A 2 27.47 32.67 15.29
N TYR A 3 26.50 32.25 14.48
CA TYR A 3 26.64 32.08 13.03
C TYR A 3 27.08 33.38 12.35
N ASN A 4 26.60 34.52 12.84
CA ASN A 4 26.91 35.84 12.31
C ASN A 4 28.35 36.29 12.62
N ASN A 5 29.04 35.60 13.54
CA ASN A 5 30.43 35.86 13.90
C ASN A 5 31.42 34.88 13.22
N MET A 6 30.95 34.04 12.30
CA MET A 6 31.78 33.11 11.52
C MET A 6 32.31 33.76 10.24
N SER A 7 33.45 33.29 9.73
CA SER A 7 33.94 33.69 8.41
C SER A 7 33.07 33.09 7.30
N GLU A 8 33.09 33.69 6.10
CA GLU A 8 32.36 33.16 4.94
C GLU A 8 32.71 31.70 4.62
N ALA A 9 33.99 31.33 4.76
CA ALA A 9 34.43 29.95 4.54
C ALA A 9 33.81 28.98 5.56
N GLN A 10 33.73 29.37 6.83
CA GLN A 10 33.11 28.57 7.90
C GLN A 10 31.59 28.47 7.72
N GLN A 11 30.93 29.56 7.30
CA GLN A 11 29.51 29.56 6.99
C GLN A 11 29.19 28.67 5.78
N TYR A 12 30.02 28.72 4.74
CA TYR A 12 29.88 27.87 3.55
C TYR A 12 30.06 26.40 3.88
N GLU A 13 31.10 26.05 4.65
CA GLU A 13 31.35 24.69 5.11
C GLU A 13 30.19 24.19 5.98
N LEU A 14 29.72 24.99 6.95
CA LEU A 14 28.58 24.65 7.78
C LEU A 14 27.30 24.46 6.95
N GLY A 15 27.03 25.35 5.98
CA GLY A 15 25.91 25.24 5.05
C GLY A 15 25.99 23.96 4.20
N SER A 16 27.18 23.56 3.79
CA SER A 16 27.39 22.30 3.07
C SER A 16 27.04 21.07 3.92
N TYR A 17 27.37 21.10 5.21
CA TYR A 17 26.98 20.04 6.16
C TYR A 17 25.48 20.02 6.41
N VAL A 18 24.83 21.17 6.55
CA VAL A 18 23.36 21.26 6.68
C VAL A 18 22.69 20.67 5.45
N ASN A 19 23.12 21.04 4.25
CA ASN A 19 22.59 20.49 2.99
C ASN A 19 22.81 18.97 2.90
N LEU A 20 23.98 18.48 3.31
CA LEU A 20 24.27 17.05 3.34
C LEU A 20 23.38 16.31 4.34
N MET A 21 23.15 16.88 5.52
CA MET A 21 22.26 16.31 6.53
C MET A 21 20.81 16.28 6.05
N GLU A 22 20.34 17.35 5.42
CA GLU A 22 19.01 17.40 4.82
C GLU A 22 18.85 16.35 3.71
N ALA A 23 19.80 16.28 2.78
CA ALA A 23 19.80 15.27 1.72
C ALA A 23 19.84 13.84 2.28
N SER A 24 20.66 13.59 3.30
CA SER A 24 20.75 12.28 3.98
C SER A 24 19.44 11.91 4.68
N THR A 25 18.76 12.90 5.25
CA THR A 25 17.45 12.69 5.89
C THR A 25 16.39 12.35 4.86
N GLN A 26 16.35 13.04 3.73
CA GLN A 26 15.41 12.75 2.64
C GLN A 26 15.64 11.36 2.01
N LEU A 27 16.90 10.93 1.89
CA LEU A 27 17.24 9.58 1.45
C LEU A 27 16.69 8.48 2.39
N LEU A 28 16.44 8.80 3.65
CA LEU A 28 15.82 7.87 4.61
C LEU A 28 14.29 8.01 4.63
N ILE A 29 13.78 9.24 4.59
CA ILE A 29 12.33 9.50 4.63
C ILE A 29 11.64 8.94 3.39
N ASN A 30 12.19 9.15 2.20
CA ASN A 30 11.52 8.77 0.95
C ASN A 30 11.26 7.25 0.85
N PRO A 31 12.22 6.35 1.13
CA PRO A 31 11.96 4.92 1.20
C PRO A 31 10.95 4.54 2.29
N ILE A 32 11.01 5.16 3.47
CA ILE A 32 10.07 4.87 4.57
C ILE A 32 8.63 5.23 4.18
N GLN A 33 8.45 6.38 3.53
CA GLN A 33 7.15 6.77 2.96
C GLN A 33 6.70 5.79 1.86
N GLY A 34 7.63 5.36 1.00
CA GLY A 34 7.35 4.36 -0.04
C GLY A 34 6.98 2.97 0.49
N LEU A 35 7.40 2.63 1.71
CA LEU A 35 7.03 1.38 2.40
C LEU A 35 5.69 1.47 3.14
N SER A 36 5.12 2.67 3.26
CA SER A 36 3.83 2.84 3.91
C SER A 36 2.73 2.17 3.08
N PRO A 37 1.78 1.45 3.71
CA PRO A 37 0.71 0.78 2.99
C PRO A 37 -0.14 1.81 2.26
N LYS A 38 -0.44 1.54 0.99
CA LYS A 38 -1.32 2.38 0.16
C LYS A 38 -2.81 2.05 0.38
N TYR A 39 -3.09 0.92 1.01
CA TYR A 39 -4.41 0.49 1.44
C TYR A 39 -4.36 0.07 2.91
N ALA A 40 -5.06 0.77 3.79
CA ALA A 40 -4.99 0.58 5.24
C ALA A 40 -6.33 0.12 5.85
N GLU A 41 -6.35 -0.12 7.17
CA GLU A 41 -7.56 -0.52 7.88
C GLU A 41 -8.75 0.44 7.67
N PRO A 42 -8.59 1.77 7.71
CA PRO A 42 -9.70 2.68 7.48
C PRO A 42 -10.32 2.54 6.09
N ASP A 43 -9.51 2.21 5.07
CA ASP A 43 -10.01 1.99 3.71
C ASP A 43 -10.82 0.68 3.63
N PHE A 44 -10.38 -0.34 4.37
CA PHE A 44 -11.13 -1.60 4.50
C PHE A 44 -12.45 -1.41 5.26
N ASP A 45 -12.45 -0.66 6.36
CA ASP A 45 -13.66 -0.38 7.13
C ASP A 45 -14.67 0.45 6.31
N GLU A 46 -14.17 1.43 5.53
CA GLU A 46 -15.00 2.18 4.59
C GLU A 46 -15.58 1.26 3.51
N PHE A 47 -14.78 0.35 2.93
CA PHE A 47 -15.25 -0.65 1.99
C PHE A 47 -16.33 -1.55 2.59
N LEU A 48 -16.13 -2.06 3.81
CA LEU A 48 -17.10 -2.89 4.53
C LEU A 48 -18.44 -2.18 4.76
N SER A 49 -18.41 -0.89 5.11
CA SER A 49 -19.62 -0.10 5.39
C SER A 49 -20.59 0.01 4.20
N ARG A 50 -20.12 -0.31 2.99
CA ARG A 50 -20.91 -0.27 1.74
C ARG A 50 -21.41 -1.64 1.29
N GLN A 51 -21.04 -2.71 2.00
CA GLN A 51 -21.46 -4.07 1.68
C GLN A 51 -22.76 -4.45 2.40
N SER A 52 -23.47 -5.45 1.88
CA SER A 52 -24.55 -6.10 2.63
C SER A 52 -23.98 -6.87 3.84
N GLU A 53 -24.80 -7.15 4.85
CA GLU A 53 -24.35 -7.88 6.06
C GLU A 53 -23.70 -9.24 5.72
N GLU A 54 -24.29 -9.98 4.78
CA GLU A 54 -23.77 -11.27 4.32
C GLU A 54 -22.40 -11.14 3.64
N ARG A 55 -22.23 -10.16 2.75
CA ARG A 55 -20.94 -9.88 2.10
C ARG A 55 -19.92 -9.37 3.10
N ALA A 56 -20.33 -8.53 4.06
CA ALA A 56 -19.43 -7.99 5.07
C ALA A 56 -18.81 -9.10 5.92
N ALA A 57 -19.60 -10.10 6.34
CA ALA A 57 -19.10 -11.27 7.07
C ALA A 57 -18.03 -12.04 6.26
N HIS A 58 -18.28 -12.20 4.96
CA HIS A 58 -17.32 -12.86 4.06
C HIS A 58 -16.04 -12.03 3.86
N CYS A 59 -16.14 -10.71 3.69
CA CYS A 59 -14.98 -9.83 3.60
C CYS A 59 -14.15 -9.84 4.89
N ILE A 60 -14.80 -9.84 6.06
CA ILE A 60 -14.12 -9.90 7.37
C ILE A 60 -13.29 -11.19 7.49
N HIS A 61 -13.84 -12.32 7.04
CA HIS A 61 -13.10 -13.59 7.03
C HIS A 61 -11.79 -13.51 6.25
N TYR A 62 -11.74 -12.72 5.18
CA TYR A 62 -10.55 -12.54 4.34
C TYR A 62 -9.82 -11.21 4.55
N LYS A 63 -10.08 -10.48 5.65
CA LYS A 63 -9.57 -9.11 5.87
C LYS A 63 -8.05 -9.01 5.63
N GLU A 64 -7.26 -9.85 6.29
CA GLU A 64 -5.79 -9.78 6.23
C GLU A 64 -5.29 -10.06 4.81
N THR A 65 -5.84 -11.09 4.16
CA THR A 65 -5.50 -11.45 2.78
C THR A 65 -5.88 -10.34 1.80
N ILE A 66 -7.07 -9.76 1.94
CA ILE A 66 -7.54 -8.65 1.11
C ILE A 66 -6.61 -7.45 1.27
N VAL A 67 -6.23 -7.08 2.49
CA VAL A 67 -5.32 -5.95 2.73
C VAL A 67 -3.94 -6.20 2.11
N VAL A 68 -3.37 -7.40 2.26
CA VAL A 68 -2.07 -7.75 1.67
C VAL A 68 -2.14 -7.69 0.14
N LEU A 69 -3.14 -8.33 -0.47
CA LEU A 69 -3.28 -8.36 -1.92
C LEU A 69 -3.64 -6.98 -2.49
N ALA A 70 -4.46 -6.19 -1.80
CA ALA A 70 -4.77 -4.82 -2.20
C ALA A 70 -3.51 -3.95 -2.21
N ASN A 71 -2.64 -4.05 -1.21
CA ASN A 71 -1.35 -3.33 -1.23
C ASN A 71 -0.42 -3.83 -2.34
N LEU A 72 -0.38 -5.15 -2.58
CA LEU A 72 0.44 -5.75 -3.63
C LEU A 72 0.01 -5.32 -5.04
N PHE A 73 -1.29 -5.21 -5.27
CA PHE A 73 -1.88 -4.87 -6.57
C PHE A 73 -2.36 -3.43 -6.65
N TYR A 74 -1.94 -2.58 -5.70
CA TYR A 74 -2.32 -1.18 -5.70
C TYR A 74 -1.85 -0.51 -6.99
N ASP A 75 -2.76 0.16 -7.70
CA ASP A 75 -2.52 0.83 -8.99
C ASP A 75 -2.15 -0.12 -10.15
N ILE A 76 -2.38 -1.43 -9.99
CA ILE A 76 -2.21 -2.44 -11.04
C ILE A 76 -3.60 -2.84 -11.57
N SER A 77 -3.84 -2.58 -12.85
CA SER A 77 -5.06 -3.03 -13.52
C SER A 77 -4.96 -4.54 -13.81
N LEU A 78 -5.84 -5.34 -13.20
CA LEU A 78 -5.89 -6.79 -13.38
C LEU A 78 -7.07 -7.19 -14.27
N ASP A 79 -6.79 -7.80 -15.42
CA ASP A 79 -7.81 -8.42 -16.26
C ASP A 79 -8.14 -9.86 -15.81
N GLU A 80 -9.10 -10.51 -16.46
CA GLU A 80 -9.51 -11.89 -16.11
C GLU A 80 -8.40 -12.92 -16.32
N LYS A 81 -7.53 -12.72 -17.32
CA LYS A 81 -6.40 -13.63 -17.60
C LYS A 81 -5.34 -13.47 -16.52
N ASP A 82 -5.07 -12.24 -16.09
CA ASP A 82 -4.17 -11.94 -14.98
C ASP A 82 -4.67 -12.62 -13.71
N VAL A 83 -5.95 -12.46 -13.37
CA VAL A 83 -6.56 -13.12 -12.21
C VAL A 83 -6.42 -14.64 -12.30
N SER A 84 -6.71 -15.24 -13.47
CA SER A 84 -6.55 -16.69 -13.67
C SER A 84 -5.11 -17.16 -13.46
N LEU A 85 -4.13 -16.38 -13.92
CA LEU A 85 -2.71 -16.67 -13.75
C LEU A 85 -2.30 -16.54 -12.28
N LEU A 86 -2.71 -15.46 -11.62
CA LEU A 86 -2.40 -15.17 -10.22
C LEU A 86 -2.98 -16.23 -9.29
N VAL A 87 -4.22 -16.63 -9.49
CA VAL A 87 -4.83 -17.75 -8.74
C VAL A 87 -3.96 -19.01 -8.86
N LYS A 88 -3.53 -19.38 -10.07
CA LYS A 88 -2.65 -20.55 -10.29
C LYS A 88 -1.28 -20.36 -9.64
N PHE A 89 -0.75 -19.14 -9.63
CA PHE A 89 0.53 -18.82 -9.02
C PHE A 89 0.47 -18.95 -7.50
N PHE A 90 -0.50 -18.29 -6.84
CA PHE A 90 -0.63 -18.33 -5.38
C PHE A 90 -1.05 -19.71 -4.85
N LYS A 91 -1.90 -20.46 -5.58
CA LYS A 91 -2.22 -21.86 -5.21
C LYS A 91 -0.98 -22.78 -5.15
N LYS A 92 0.10 -22.43 -5.84
CA LYS A 92 1.37 -23.18 -5.83
C LYS A 92 2.36 -22.66 -4.79
N ASN A 93 2.05 -21.56 -4.11
CA ASN A 93 2.93 -20.94 -3.13
C ASN A 93 2.45 -21.26 -1.71
N ASP A 94 2.80 -22.46 -1.24
CA ASP A 94 2.37 -22.94 0.09
C ASP A 94 2.77 -21.98 1.21
N LYS A 95 3.96 -21.36 1.14
CA LYS A 95 4.42 -20.36 2.13
C LYS A 95 3.50 -19.14 2.22
N PHE A 96 3.00 -18.67 1.08
CA PHE A 96 2.07 -17.55 1.06
C PHE A 96 0.71 -17.96 1.66
N LEU A 97 0.22 -19.15 1.29
CA LEU A 97 -1.06 -19.66 1.79
C LEU A 97 -1.03 -19.84 3.31
N ASP A 98 0.07 -20.38 3.85
CA ASP A 98 0.29 -20.54 5.29
C ASP A 98 0.34 -19.17 6.00
N MET A 99 1.08 -18.21 5.43
CA MET A 99 1.17 -16.84 5.98
C MET A 99 -0.18 -16.13 5.96
N ALA A 100 -0.96 -16.29 4.89
CA ALA A 100 -2.28 -15.67 4.73
C ALA A 100 -3.41 -16.46 5.41
N ASN A 101 -3.10 -17.61 6.03
CA ASN A 101 -4.06 -18.52 6.68
C ASN A 101 -5.25 -18.90 5.79
N ILE A 102 -4.98 -19.23 4.52
CA ILE A 102 -6.00 -19.62 3.52
C ILE A 102 -5.64 -20.95 2.87
N SER A 103 -6.65 -21.73 2.52
CA SER A 103 -6.47 -22.96 1.76
C SER A 103 -6.32 -22.70 0.26
N LYS A 104 -5.86 -23.71 -0.49
CA LYS A 104 -5.78 -23.67 -1.96
C LYS A 104 -7.14 -23.46 -2.61
N ASP A 105 -8.22 -23.91 -2.00
CA ASP A 105 -9.56 -23.75 -2.56
C ASP A 105 -10.09 -22.34 -2.34
N GLN A 106 -9.77 -21.73 -1.20
CA GLN A 106 -10.12 -20.34 -0.88
C GLN A 106 -9.34 -19.29 -1.69
N MET A 107 -8.16 -19.66 -2.24
CA MET A 107 -7.41 -18.82 -3.17
C MET A 107 -8.03 -18.90 -4.58
N ASP A 108 -9.18 -18.26 -4.79
CA ASP A 108 -9.94 -18.36 -6.04
C ASP A 108 -10.20 -17.00 -6.70
N ALA A 109 -10.92 -17.02 -7.82
CA ALA A 109 -11.26 -15.81 -8.54
C ALA A 109 -12.21 -14.89 -7.76
N GLU A 110 -13.03 -15.42 -6.84
CA GLU A 110 -13.96 -14.63 -6.04
C GLU A 110 -13.18 -13.77 -5.04
N LEU A 111 -12.16 -14.33 -4.39
CA LEU A 111 -11.23 -13.55 -3.56
C LEU A 111 -10.58 -12.40 -4.34
N PHE A 112 -10.11 -12.66 -5.57
CA PHE A 112 -9.54 -11.60 -6.41
C PHE A 112 -10.58 -10.59 -6.89
N CYS A 113 -11.84 -10.98 -7.09
CA CYS A 113 -12.93 -10.04 -7.34
C CYS A 113 -13.12 -9.11 -6.14
N LEU A 114 -13.10 -9.62 -4.90
CA LEU A 114 -13.17 -8.77 -3.70
C LEU A 114 -12.01 -7.77 -3.62
N VAL A 115 -10.79 -8.22 -3.95
CA VAL A 115 -9.61 -7.34 -4.00
C VAL A 115 -9.76 -6.27 -5.07
N LYS A 116 -10.28 -6.61 -6.26
CA LYS A 116 -10.54 -5.63 -7.32
C LYS A 116 -11.63 -4.64 -6.93
N GLU A 117 -12.71 -5.13 -6.31
CA GLU A 117 -13.79 -4.29 -5.80
C GLU A 117 -13.23 -3.29 -4.79
N CYS A 118 -12.48 -3.74 -3.76
CA CYS A 118 -11.95 -2.84 -2.74
C CYS A 118 -10.96 -1.80 -3.30
N LEU A 119 -10.12 -2.19 -4.25
CA LEU A 119 -9.20 -1.27 -4.95
C LEU A 119 -9.94 -0.24 -5.80
N SER A 120 -11.02 -0.63 -6.47
CA SER A 120 -11.84 0.32 -7.24
C SER A 120 -12.43 1.43 -6.37
N PHE A 121 -12.81 1.09 -5.13
CA PHE A 121 -13.27 2.07 -4.14
C PHE A 121 -12.14 2.98 -3.65
N ALA A 122 -10.97 2.42 -3.34
CA ALA A 122 -9.82 3.18 -2.85
C ALA A 122 -9.23 4.12 -3.92
N CYS A 123 -9.14 3.67 -5.19
CA CYS A 123 -8.63 4.51 -6.28
C CYS A 123 -9.57 5.67 -6.63
N HIS A 124 -10.90 5.48 -6.54
CA HIS A 124 -11.85 6.58 -6.74
C HIS A 124 -11.63 7.73 -5.73
N LYS A 125 -11.28 7.37 -4.48
CA LYS A 125 -10.96 8.33 -3.41
C LYS A 125 -9.68 9.12 -3.71
N ASN A 126 -8.61 8.47 -4.15
CA ASN A 126 -7.33 9.16 -4.39
C ASN A 126 -7.35 10.10 -5.60
N ASN A 127 -8.15 9.80 -6.64
CA ASN A 127 -8.35 10.74 -7.75
C ASN A 127 -9.11 12.02 -7.31
N LEU A 128 -10.03 11.92 -6.35
CA LEU A 128 -10.75 13.08 -5.79
C LEU A 128 -9.86 14.00 -4.94
N PHE A 129 -8.79 13.47 -4.34
CA PHE A 129 -7.82 14.26 -3.57
C PHE A 129 -6.71 14.86 -4.45
N SER A 130 -6.30 14.18 -5.53
CA SER A 130 -5.29 14.69 -6.47
C SER A 130 -5.78 15.88 -7.31
N GLU A 131 -7.08 16.06 -7.50
CA GLU A 131 -7.64 17.21 -8.25
C GLU A 131 -7.82 18.47 -7.39
N LYS A 132 -7.54 18.41 -6.08
CA LYS A 132 -7.74 19.51 -5.13
C LYS A 132 -6.45 20.12 -4.56
N SER A 133 -5.29 19.74 -5.08
CA SER A 133 -3.97 20.22 -4.67
C SER A 133 -3.22 20.83 -5.85
#